data_AF-A0A1A7ZS29-F1
#
_entry.id   AF-A0A1A7ZS29-F1
#
_cell.length_a   1.000
_cell.length_b   1.000
_cell.length_c   1.000
_cell.angle_alpha   90.00
_cell.angle_beta   90.00
_cell.angle_gamma   90.00
#
_symmetry.space_group_name_H-M   'P 1'
#
loop_
_entity.id
_entity.type
_entity.pdbx_description
1 polymer ?
#
loop_
_entity_poly.entity_id
_entity_poly.type
_entity_poly.pdbx_seq_one_letter_code
_entity_poly.pdbx_strand_id
1 'polypeptide(L)'
;MTETGHQVFMVMVQLILLSAAHQQRSHHRLGEDRLNTLGQIKSDLSVCRKSCVNGKCMRPDKCSCVTGYKGSHCNEDVNECGFSERPCSQRCMNTPGSYRCYCAPRYTLSVDRHTCIRETTCFSLRCQFGCQ
;
A
#
# COMPACT_ATOMS: atom_id res chain seq x y z
N MET A 1 -38.99 -52.31 46.74
CA MET A 1 -38.32 -51.08 46.24
C MET A 1 -37.95 -51.37 44.79
N THR A 2 -38.72 -50.83 43.84
CA THR A 2 -38.89 -51.41 42.49
C THR A 2 -37.83 -50.93 41.49
N GLU A 3 -37.13 -51.89 40.87
CA GLU A 3 -36.10 -51.72 39.83
C GLU A 3 -36.57 -51.06 38.52
N THR A 4 -37.87 -50.76 38.38
CA THR A 4 -38.44 -50.13 37.18
C THR A 4 -38.17 -48.63 37.06
N GLY A 5 -37.86 -47.94 38.16
CA GLY A 5 -37.55 -46.50 38.15
C GLY A 5 -36.13 -46.15 37.71
N HIS A 6 -35.16 -47.03 37.99
CA HIS A 6 -33.74 -46.78 37.69
C HIS A 6 -33.43 -46.97 36.18
N GLN A 7 -34.08 -47.95 35.54
CA GLN A 7 -33.96 -48.19 34.09
C GLN A 7 -34.56 -47.04 33.26
N VAL A 8 -35.70 -46.48 33.67
CA VAL A 8 -36.32 -45.32 32.98
C VAL A 8 -35.47 -44.05 33.11
N PHE A 9 -34.81 -43.86 34.26
CA PHE A 9 -33.91 -42.73 34.48
C PHE A 9 -32.63 -42.83 33.62
N MET A 10 -32.05 -44.02 33.50
CA MET A 10 -30.87 -44.26 32.66
C MET A 10 -31.14 -44.05 31.17
N VAL A 11 -32.32 -44.43 30.65
CA VAL A 11 -32.71 -44.20 29.24
C VAL A 11 -32.93 -42.71 28.94
N MET A 12 -33.48 -41.95 29.88
CA MET A 12 -33.64 -40.49 29.73
C MET A 12 -32.30 -39.75 29.76
N VAL A 13 -31.36 -40.17 30.60
CA VAL A 13 -30.00 -39.58 30.65
C VAL A 13 -29.21 -39.88 29.37
N GLN A 14 -29.35 -41.07 28.76
CA GLN A 14 -28.68 -41.36 27.48
C GLN A 14 -29.26 -40.57 26.28
N LEU A 15 -30.57 -40.31 26.24
CA LEU A 15 -31.19 -39.46 25.20
C LEU A 15 -30.79 -37.97 25.31
N ILE A 16 -30.57 -37.47 26.54
CA ILE A 16 -30.08 -36.10 26.79
C ILE A 16 -28.60 -35.95 26.40
N LEU A 17 -27.79 -36.99 26.55
CA LEU A 17 -26.37 -36.96 26.17
C LEU A 17 -26.17 -37.07 24.64
N LEU A 18 -27.06 -37.75 23.91
CA LEU A 18 -27.00 -37.87 22.45
C LEU A 18 -27.35 -36.56 21.72
N SER A 19 -28.13 -35.66 22.33
CA SER A 19 -28.44 -34.34 21.77
C SER A 19 -27.37 -33.27 22.07
N ALA A 20 -26.48 -33.52 23.04
CA ALA A 20 -25.39 -32.60 23.39
C ALA A 20 -24.12 -32.77 22.52
N ALA A 21 -23.99 -33.87 21.76
CA ALA A 21 -22.77 -34.20 21.02
C ALA A 21 -22.70 -33.66 19.57
N HIS A 22 -23.77 -33.06 19.03
CA HIS A 22 -23.76 -32.46 17.68
C HIS A 22 -23.77 -30.92 17.70
N GLN A 23 -22.86 -30.30 18.45
CA GLN A 23 -22.48 -28.91 18.19
C GLN A 23 -21.09 -28.57 18.75
N GLN A 24 -20.06 -29.22 18.22
CA GLN A 24 -18.69 -28.69 18.28
C GLN A 24 -18.16 -28.48 16.86
N ARG A 25 -18.54 -27.35 16.25
CA ARG A 25 -17.72 -26.69 15.21
C ARG A 25 -17.34 -25.31 15.70
N SER A 26 -16.13 -25.23 16.25
CA SER A 26 -15.21 -24.09 16.25
C SER A 26 -15.81 -22.69 16.52
N HIS A 27 -15.75 -22.27 17.78
CA HIS A 27 -15.93 -20.89 18.20
C HIS A 27 -14.63 -20.10 17.95
N HIS A 28 -14.52 -19.46 16.78
CA HIS A 28 -13.84 -18.17 16.61
C HIS A 28 -14.46 -17.44 15.40
N ARG A 29 -15.69 -16.93 15.56
CA ARG A 29 -16.20 -15.81 14.77
C ARG A 29 -16.43 -14.66 15.74
N LEU A 30 -15.57 -13.65 15.66
CA LEU A 30 -15.90 -12.34 16.22
C LEU A 30 -17.02 -11.70 15.37
N GLY A 31 -18.02 -11.14 16.05
CA GLY A 31 -18.86 -10.06 15.53
C GLY A 31 -20.31 -10.45 15.24
N GLU A 32 -21.14 -10.48 16.27
CA GLU A 32 -22.54 -10.13 16.17
C GLU A 32 -22.64 -8.61 15.92
N ASP A 33 -23.43 -8.18 14.94
CA ASP A 33 -24.07 -6.86 14.92
C ASP A 33 -25.28 -6.89 13.97
N ARG A 34 -26.47 -6.99 14.55
CA ARG A 34 -27.75 -6.63 13.90
C ARG A 34 -28.40 -5.51 14.71
N LEU A 35 -28.11 -4.27 14.35
CA LEU A 35 -29.10 -3.19 14.29
C LEU A 35 -28.49 -2.01 13.50
N ASN A 36 -29.13 -1.61 12.41
CA ASN A 36 -29.55 -0.23 12.17
C ASN A 36 -30.34 -0.13 10.85
N THR A 37 -31.66 -0.12 11.02
CA THR A 37 -32.67 0.45 10.15
C THR A 37 -32.36 1.93 9.89
N LEU A 38 -32.59 2.41 8.66
CA LEU A 38 -32.49 3.81 8.23
C LEU A 38 -31.07 4.44 8.29
N GLY A 39 -30.14 4.01 7.42
CA GLY A 39 -28.86 4.73 7.25
C GLY A 39 -27.66 3.96 6.72
N GLN A 40 -27.77 2.69 6.32
CA GLN A 40 -26.64 1.93 5.76
C GLN A 40 -26.47 2.16 4.25
N ILE A 41 -26.22 3.41 3.87
CA ILE A 41 -25.46 3.70 2.65
C ILE A 41 -23.98 3.70 3.06
N LYS A 42 -23.42 2.55 3.45
CA LYS A 42 -21.96 2.37 3.43
C LYS A 42 -21.56 1.88 2.05
N SER A 43 -21.74 2.76 1.07
CA SER A 43 -21.26 2.63 -0.30
C SER A 43 -19.77 2.96 -0.40
N ASP A 44 -18.94 2.45 0.52
CA ASP A 44 -17.54 2.85 0.58
C ASP A 44 -16.64 1.68 0.97
N LEU A 45 -16.37 0.82 0.00
CA LEU A 45 -15.10 0.08 -0.02
C LEU A 45 -14.78 -0.32 -1.46
N SER A 46 -14.02 0.52 -2.16
CA SER A 46 -13.29 0.09 -3.35
C SER A 46 -12.28 -0.98 -2.93
N VAL A 47 -12.73 -2.23 -2.79
CA VAL A 47 -11.86 -3.36 -2.46
C VAL A 47 -11.05 -3.70 -3.71
N CYS A 48 -9.87 -3.14 -3.82
CA CYS A 48 -8.87 -3.62 -4.76
C CYS A 48 -8.49 -5.05 -4.37
N ARG A 49 -8.73 -6.03 -5.25
CA ARG A 49 -8.38 -7.45 -5.02
C ARG A 49 -6.89 -7.63 -4.72
N LYS A 50 -6.05 -6.74 -5.26
CA LYS A 50 -4.63 -6.58 -4.94
C LYS A 50 -4.35 -5.12 -4.59
N SER A 51 -3.64 -4.88 -3.49
CA SER A 51 -3.31 -3.54 -3.01
C SER A 51 -2.48 -2.75 -4.03
N CYS A 52 -2.79 -1.45 -4.18
CA CYS A 52 -1.93 -0.50 -4.87
C CYS A 52 -0.76 -0.14 -3.95
N VAL A 53 0.49 -0.28 -4.40
CA VAL A 53 1.69 -0.01 -3.58
C VAL A 53 1.92 1.50 -3.46
N ASN A 54 2.10 2.18 -4.59
CA ASN A 54 2.33 3.63 -4.66
C ASN A 54 1.14 4.33 -5.36
N GLY A 55 -0.07 4.15 -4.83
CA GLY A 55 -1.26 4.71 -5.47
C GLY A 55 -2.55 4.56 -4.67
N LYS A 56 -3.63 5.17 -5.18
CA LYS A 56 -4.98 5.04 -4.63
C LYS A 56 -5.79 4.04 -5.44
N CYS A 57 -6.53 3.19 -4.75
CA CYS A 57 -7.50 2.30 -5.39
C CYS A 57 -8.65 3.13 -5.96
N MET A 58 -8.86 3.10 -7.27
CA MET A 58 -10.00 3.78 -7.89
C MET A 58 -11.20 2.86 -8.00
N ARG A 59 -10.97 1.62 -8.47
CA ARG A 59 -11.96 0.59 -8.75
C ARG A 59 -11.30 -0.79 -8.62
N PRO A 60 -12.06 -1.89 -8.57
CA PRO A 60 -11.49 -3.23 -8.59
C PRO A 60 -10.44 -3.38 -9.69
N ASP A 61 -9.26 -3.89 -9.32
CA ASP A 61 -8.09 -4.10 -10.19
C ASP A 61 -7.59 -2.86 -10.96
N LYS A 62 -7.98 -1.65 -10.53
CA LYS A 62 -7.51 -0.39 -11.13
C LYS A 62 -6.99 0.58 -10.06
N CYS A 63 -5.70 0.86 -10.16
CA CYS A 63 -4.99 1.83 -9.33
C CYS A 63 -4.77 3.17 -10.07
N SER A 64 -4.89 4.27 -9.33
CA SER A 64 -4.33 5.57 -9.71
C SER A 64 -2.97 5.71 -9.05
N CYS A 65 -1.89 5.63 -9.82
CA CYS A 65 -0.54 5.74 -9.28
C CYS A 65 -0.20 7.18 -8.90
N VAL A 66 0.64 7.33 -7.87
CA VAL A 66 1.35 8.57 -7.60
C VAL A 66 2.33 8.83 -8.75
N THR A 67 2.59 10.10 -9.06
CA THR A 67 3.61 10.51 -10.04
C THR A 67 4.93 9.80 -9.77
N GLY A 68 5.60 9.32 -10.83
CA GLY A 68 6.84 8.54 -10.72
C GLY A 68 6.63 7.03 -10.61
N TYR A 69 5.39 6.54 -10.59
CA TYR A 69 5.08 5.10 -10.56
C TYR A 69 4.11 4.67 -11.66
N LYS A 70 4.23 3.42 -12.07
CA LYS A 70 3.41 2.77 -13.10
C LYS A 70 3.12 1.30 -12.77
N GLY A 71 2.43 0.62 -13.69
CA GLY A 71 1.99 -0.76 -13.55
C GLY A 71 0.59 -0.88 -12.95
N SER A 72 -0.03 -2.06 -13.05
CA SER A 72 -1.39 -2.29 -12.58
C SER A 72 -1.56 -2.09 -11.07
N HIS A 73 -0.48 -2.26 -10.30
CA HIS A 73 -0.44 -2.10 -8.85
C HIS A 73 0.47 -0.96 -8.38
N CYS A 74 0.92 -0.08 -9.28
CA CYS A 74 1.84 1.02 -8.95
C CYS A 74 3.12 0.55 -8.23
N ASN A 75 3.60 -0.64 -8.61
CA ASN A 75 4.76 -1.30 -8.03
C ASN A 75 6.02 -1.13 -8.90
N GLU A 76 5.88 -0.53 -10.07
CA GLU A 76 6.98 -0.24 -10.97
C GLU A 76 7.32 1.24 -10.90
N ASP A 77 8.61 1.52 -10.74
CA ASP A 77 9.16 2.86 -10.85
C ASP A 77 9.18 3.34 -12.30
N VAL A 78 8.88 4.61 -12.52
CA VAL A 78 9.03 5.25 -13.83
C VAL A 78 10.45 5.77 -13.92
N ASN A 79 11.20 5.30 -14.92
CA ASN A 79 12.53 5.83 -15.19
C ASN A 79 12.45 7.00 -16.17
N GLU A 80 12.30 8.22 -15.66
CA GLU A 80 12.21 9.43 -16.49
C GLU A 80 13.52 9.75 -17.23
N CYS A 81 14.66 9.26 -16.73
CA CYS A 81 15.96 9.42 -17.40
C CYS A 81 16.06 8.64 -18.72
N GLY A 82 15.18 7.66 -18.94
CA GLY A 82 15.10 6.85 -20.15
C GLY A 82 14.23 7.45 -21.26
N PHE A 83 13.57 8.58 -21.01
CA PHE A 83 12.73 9.23 -22.01
C PHE A 83 13.55 9.92 -23.10
N SER A 84 12.93 10.11 -24.28
CA SER A 84 13.52 10.87 -25.38
C SER A 84 13.76 12.32 -24.97
N GLU A 85 12.74 12.93 -24.36
CA GLU A 85 12.82 14.23 -23.72
C GLU A 85 13.28 14.03 -22.28
N ARG A 86 14.60 14.16 -22.06
CA ARG A 86 15.19 13.98 -20.74
C ARG A 86 14.82 15.13 -19.81
N PRO A 87 14.51 14.85 -18.53
CA PRO A 87 14.08 15.90 -17.61
C PRO A 87 15.22 16.80 -17.10
N CYS A 88 16.48 16.35 -17.26
CA CYS A 88 17.65 17.09 -16.81
C CYS A 88 18.42 17.67 -18.01
N SER A 89 18.91 18.90 -17.86
CA SER A 89 19.78 19.54 -18.87
C SER A 89 21.11 18.83 -19.10
N GLN A 90 21.63 18.11 -18.09
CA GLN A 90 22.88 17.36 -18.16
C GLN A 90 22.69 15.92 -17.70
N ARG A 91 23.17 15.55 -16.50
CA ARG A 91 23.13 14.17 -16.01
C ARG A 91 21.83 13.93 -15.25
N CYS A 92 21.19 12.80 -15.52
CA CYS A 92 19.98 12.33 -14.84
C CYS A 92 20.28 11.01 -14.11
N MET A 93 19.79 10.89 -12.89
CA MET A 93 19.85 9.65 -12.11
C MET A 93 18.44 9.29 -11.66
N ASN A 94 18.01 8.08 -12.02
CA ASN A 94 16.72 7.55 -11.62
C ASN A 94 16.70 7.24 -10.11
N THR A 95 15.58 7.49 -9.44
CA THR A 95 15.38 7.19 -8.02
C THR A 95 13.96 6.67 -7.80
N PRO A 96 13.68 5.88 -6.74
CA PRO A 96 12.32 5.41 -6.51
C PRO A 96 11.29 6.56 -6.39
N GLY A 97 10.35 6.61 -7.33
CA GLY A 97 9.29 7.60 -7.46
C GLY A 97 9.70 8.95 -8.04
N SER A 98 10.95 9.11 -8.48
CA SER A 98 11.44 10.41 -8.99
C SER A 98 12.82 10.29 -9.67
N TYR A 99 13.46 11.42 -9.92
CA TYR A 99 14.83 11.46 -10.42
C TYR A 99 15.59 12.63 -9.79
N ARG A 100 16.91 12.59 -9.93
CA ARG A 100 17.79 13.69 -9.53
C ARG A 100 18.68 14.09 -10.69
N CYS A 101 18.79 15.41 -10.89
CA CYS A 101 19.71 15.98 -11.85
C CYS A 101 21.06 16.31 -11.21
N TYR A 102 22.12 16.07 -11.95
CA TYR A 102 23.49 16.38 -11.55
C TYR A 102 24.18 17.17 -12.64
N CYS A 103 25.04 18.08 -12.21
CA CYS A 103 25.81 18.93 -13.08
C CYS A 103 27.25 18.44 -13.21
N ALA A 104 27.84 18.68 -14.37
CA ALA A 104 29.27 18.52 -14.59
C ALA A 104 30.06 19.52 -13.73
N PRO A 105 31.36 19.29 -13.50
CA PRO A 105 32.22 20.27 -12.83
C PRO A 105 32.09 21.66 -13.48
N ARG A 106 32.11 22.73 -12.65
CA ARG A 106 31.91 24.14 -13.04
C ARG A 106 30.47 24.54 -13.42
N TYR A 107 29.50 23.68 -13.12
CA TYR A 107 28.08 23.98 -13.22
C TYR A 107 27.39 23.76 -11.89
N THR A 108 26.39 24.59 -11.62
CA THR A 108 25.57 24.53 -10.41
C THR A 108 24.14 24.21 -10.80
N LEU A 109 23.46 23.39 -10.00
CA LEU A 109 22.06 23.07 -10.24
C LEU A 109 21.21 24.30 -9.91
N SER A 110 20.40 24.72 -10.88
CA SER A 110 19.48 25.85 -10.75
C SER A 110 18.37 25.56 -9.74
N VAL A 111 17.64 26.61 -9.35
CA VAL A 111 16.50 26.56 -8.42
C VAL A 111 15.37 25.64 -8.90
N ASP A 112 15.27 25.44 -10.22
CA ASP A 112 14.33 24.51 -10.84
C ASP A 112 14.68 23.03 -10.63
N ARG A 113 15.89 22.73 -10.14
CA ARG A 113 16.48 21.40 -9.95
C ARG A 113 16.64 20.55 -11.23
N HIS A 114 16.57 21.18 -12.40
CA HIS A 114 16.68 20.52 -13.71
C HIS A 114 17.78 21.12 -14.60
N THR A 115 17.99 22.44 -14.48
CA THR A 115 18.91 23.18 -15.32
C THR A 115 20.25 23.36 -14.64
N CYS A 116 21.34 23.03 -15.33
CA CYS A 116 22.69 23.27 -14.87
C CYS A 116 23.18 24.60 -15.44
N ILE A 117 23.38 25.58 -14.57
CA ILE A 117 23.90 26.90 -14.93
C ILE A 117 25.42 26.91 -14.78
N ARG A 118 26.12 27.45 -15.79
CA ARG A 118 27.58 27.58 -15.73
C ARG A 118 27.93 28.59 -14.65
N GLU A 119 28.84 28.23 -13.76
CA GLU A 119 29.34 29.15 -12.74
C GLU A 119 30.28 30.16 -13.43
N THR A 120 29.76 31.37 -13.69
CA THR A 120 30.49 32.45 -14.36
C THR A 120 31.21 33.36 -13.38
N THR A 121 30.84 33.31 -12.10
CA THR A 121 31.41 34.14 -11.04
C THR A 121 32.17 33.27 -10.06
N CYS A 122 33.39 33.68 -9.73
CA CYS A 122 34.22 33.07 -8.70
C CYS A 122 33.64 33.38 -7.30
N PHE A 123 32.46 32.84 -7.00
CA PHE A 123 31.77 33.08 -5.71
C PHE A 123 31.68 31.83 -4.83
N SER A 124 31.95 30.64 -5.37
CA SER A 124 32.12 29.42 -4.58
C SER A 124 33.61 29.16 -4.34
N LEU A 125 34.25 30.02 -3.54
CA LEU A 125 35.58 29.77 -2.98
C LEU A 125 35.54 28.51 -2.08
N ARG A 126 35.69 27.33 -2.67
CA ARG A 126 36.74 26.40 -2.23
C ARG A 126 37.97 26.69 -3.07
N CYS A 127 38.51 27.91 -2.93
CA CYS A 127 39.81 28.25 -3.47
C CYS A 127 40.87 27.51 -2.67
N GLN A 128 41.33 26.39 -3.23
CA GLN A 128 42.62 25.87 -2.82
C GLN A 128 43.73 26.35 -3.75
N PHE A 129 43.43 26.72 -5.00
CA PHE A 129 44.38 27.34 -5.94
C PHE A 129 43.61 28.29 -6.88
N GLY A 130 43.92 29.58 -6.85
CA GLY A 130 43.10 30.69 -7.35
C GLY A 130 42.71 30.67 -8.84
N CYS A 131 41.79 31.55 -9.21
CA CYS A 131 41.44 31.81 -10.61
C CYS A 131 42.47 32.76 -11.23
N GLN A 132 42.97 32.39 -12.41
CA GLN A 132 43.82 33.22 -13.26
C GLN A 132 43.01 33.80 -14.42
#